data_AF-A0A1D2UKV8-F1
#
_entry.id   AF-A0A1D2UKV8-F1
#
_cell.length_a   1.000
_cell.length_b   1.000
_cell.length_c   1.000
_cell.angle_alpha   90.00
_cell.angle_beta   90.00
_cell.angle_gamma   90.00
#
_symmetry.space_group_name_H-M   'P 1'
#
loop_
_entity.id
_entity.type
_entity.pdbx_description
1 polymer ?
#
loop_
_entity_poly.entity_id
_entity_poly.type
_entity_poly.pdbx_seq_one_letter_code
_entity_poly.pdbx_strand_id
1 'polypeptide(L)'
;MARRRENRRAALRSTMTAVSQLLQGGALDRPRLESLQREMEALAARTDIFDASDFPPPADAVNNSNMFELWRSAADGPTLYASVAPVGLTTPPHNHGTWAVIAGVRGVEEHQCYQRDARGYPQATNRMNVGPGGSAAFLPDEIHSIRIQPAPAPLFSLHLYGLPFEHTERDFFDRESLKWIRYSARPNIRRIDPESNDA
;
A
#
# COMPACT_ATOMS: atom_id res chain seq x y z
N MET A 1 13.35 3.89 -22.06
CA MET A 1 13.00 2.72 -21.22
C MET A 1 14.12 2.35 -20.25
N ALA A 2 15.34 2.01 -20.71
CA ALA A 2 16.46 1.62 -19.82
C ALA A 2 16.81 2.69 -18.76
N ARG A 3 16.99 3.95 -19.17
CA ARG A 3 17.27 5.07 -18.23
C ARG A 3 16.18 5.27 -17.18
N ARG A 4 14.90 5.09 -17.55
CA ARG A 4 13.77 5.18 -16.62
C ARG A 4 13.84 4.09 -15.56
N ARG A 5 14.12 2.85 -15.97
CA ARG A 5 14.29 1.72 -15.05
C ARG A 5 15.48 1.92 -14.11
N GLU A 6 16.60 2.42 -14.62
CA GLU A 6 17.76 2.77 -13.82
C GLU A 6 17.44 3.85 -12.77
N ASN A 7 16.80 4.94 -13.19
CA ASN A 7 16.36 6.01 -12.29
C ASN A 7 15.37 5.50 -11.24
N ARG A 8 14.45 4.59 -11.62
CA ARG A 8 13.53 3.93 -10.68
C ARG A 8 14.31 3.15 -9.64
N ARG A 9 15.25 2.28 -10.05
CA ARG A 9 16.08 1.50 -9.12
C ARG A 9 16.87 2.38 -8.15
N ALA A 10 17.44 3.49 -8.63
CA ALA A 10 18.16 4.44 -7.79
C ALA A 10 17.24 5.11 -6.75
N ALA A 11 16.05 5.55 -7.17
CA ALA A 11 15.06 6.15 -6.28
C ALA A 11 14.58 5.15 -5.22
N LEU A 12 14.22 3.92 -5.64
CA LEU A 12 13.81 2.85 -4.73
C LEU A 12 14.90 2.54 -3.70
N ARG A 13 16.16 2.41 -4.13
CA ARG A 13 17.29 2.18 -3.22
C ARG A 13 17.42 3.30 -2.19
N SER A 14 17.39 4.55 -2.63
CA SER A 14 17.48 5.72 -1.74
C SER A 14 16.36 5.73 -0.70
N THR A 15 15.10 5.56 -1.15
CA THR A 15 13.93 5.53 -0.26
C THR A 15 14.04 4.36 0.73
N MET A 16 14.41 3.16 0.29
CA MET A 16 14.48 2.01 1.17
C MET A 16 15.65 2.05 2.15
N THR A 17 16.76 2.73 1.80
CA THR A 17 17.81 3.07 2.76
C THR A 17 17.28 3.99 3.86
N ALA A 18 16.54 5.06 3.50
CA ALA A 18 15.95 5.98 4.47
C ALA A 18 14.91 5.27 5.38
N VAL A 19 14.03 4.46 4.79
CA VAL A 19 13.10 3.58 5.52
C VAL A 19 13.85 2.71 6.52
N SER A 20 14.94 2.07 6.10
CA SER A 20 15.69 1.18 6.99
C SER A 20 16.31 1.93 8.17
N GLN A 21 16.78 3.16 7.97
CA GLN A 21 17.29 4.00 9.06
C GLN A 21 16.18 4.41 10.03
N LEU A 22 15.01 4.80 9.52
CA LEU A 22 13.85 5.18 10.35
C LEU A 22 13.32 4.02 11.21
N LEU A 23 13.50 2.79 10.75
CA LEU A 23 13.09 1.58 11.47
C LEU A 23 14.10 1.12 12.53
N GLN A 24 15.33 1.65 12.56
CA GLN A 24 16.30 1.33 13.62
C GLN A 24 15.83 1.90 14.97
N GLY A 25 16.16 1.27 16.09
CA GLY A 25 16.01 1.90 17.41
C GLY A 25 14.65 1.74 18.12
N GLY A 26 13.83 0.77 17.73
CA GLY A 26 12.65 0.36 18.53
C GLY A 26 11.38 0.17 17.74
N ALA A 27 10.26 -0.03 18.46
CA ALA A 27 8.94 -0.17 17.87
C ALA A 27 8.55 1.08 17.06
N LEU A 28 7.76 0.87 16.02
CA LEU A 28 7.31 1.95 15.16
C LEU A 28 6.19 2.75 15.85
N ASP A 29 6.44 4.03 16.09
CA ASP A 29 5.47 4.98 16.66
C ASP A 29 4.91 5.93 15.59
N ARG A 30 3.96 6.80 15.99
CA ARG A 30 3.30 7.73 15.06
C ARG A 30 4.29 8.72 14.41
N PRO A 31 5.23 9.36 15.13
CA PRO A 31 6.22 10.24 14.51
C PRO A 31 7.12 9.55 13.47
N ARG A 32 7.49 8.29 13.69
CA ARG A 32 8.25 7.51 12.70
C ARG A 32 7.39 7.11 11.51
N LEU A 33 6.11 6.75 11.70
CA LEU A 33 5.18 6.55 10.60
C LEU A 33 5.03 7.81 9.73
N GLU A 34 4.91 8.99 10.35
CA GLU A 34 4.85 10.26 9.62
C GLU A 34 6.14 10.55 8.83
N SER A 35 7.29 10.11 9.35
CA SER A 35 8.56 10.19 8.62
C SER A 35 8.59 9.24 7.42
N LEU A 36 8.09 8.01 7.57
CA LEU A 36 7.95 7.06 6.46
C LEU A 36 6.95 7.57 5.40
N GLN A 37 5.88 8.25 5.81
CA GLN A 37 4.94 8.91 4.91
C GLN A 37 5.64 9.93 4.02
N ARG A 38 6.49 10.79 4.58
CA ARG A 38 7.23 11.79 3.79
C ARG A 38 8.17 11.16 2.76
N GLU A 39 8.87 10.08 3.11
CA GLU A 39 9.72 9.35 2.17
C GLU A 39 8.89 8.74 1.02
N MET A 40 7.72 8.19 1.34
CA MET A 40 6.81 7.60 0.37
C MET A 40 6.14 8.63 -0.54
N GLU A 41 5.76 9.79 0.00
CA GLU A 41 5.24 10.94 -0.76
C GLU A 41 6.28 11.47 -1.75
N ALA A 42 7.53 11.62 -1.31
CA ALA A 42 8.64 12.05 -2.16
C ALA A 42 8.90 11.06 -3.30
N LEU A 43 8.83 9.75 -3.02
CA LEU A 43 8.94 8.72 -4.05
C LEU A 43 7.73 8.76 -5.01
N ALA A 44 6.51 8.87 -4.49
CA ALA A 44 5.29 8.91 -5.30
C ALA A 44 5.22 10.15 -6.22
N ALA A 45 5.84 11.26 -5.81
CA ALA A 45 5.95 12.47 -6.63
C ALA A 45 6.82 12.28 -7.89
N ARG A 46 7.66 11.25 -7.94
CA ARG A 46 8.51 10.90 -9.10
C ARG A 46 7.71 10.18 -10.18
N THR A 47 6.70 10.84 -10.71
CA THR A 47 5.84 10.28 -11.77
C THR A 47 6.59 9.93 -13.06
N ASP A 48 7.75 10.56 -13.29
CA ASP A 48 8.67 10.28 -14.42
C ASP A 48 9.22 8.84 -14.43
N ILE A 49 9.31 8.21 -13.25
CA ILE A 49 9.78 6.82 -13.10
C ILE A 49 8.64 5.81 -12.96
N PHE A 50 7.37 6.21 -12.91
CA PHE A 50 6.21 5.30 -12.78
C PHE A 50 5.28 5.36 -14.00
N ASP A 51 5.78 4.87 -15.14
CA ASP A 51 5.00 4.81 -16.38
C ASP A 51 3.94 3.70 -16.33
N ALA A 52 2.70 4.03 -16.72
CA ALA A 52 1.58 3.09 -16.72
C ALA A 52 1.82 1.84 -17.59
N SER A 53 2.67 1.91 -18.62
CA SER A 53 3.03 0.75 -19.44
C SER A 53 3.71 -0.36 -18.64
N ASP A 54 4.42 0.02 -17.57
CA ASP A 54 5.15 -0.91 -16.72
C ASP A 54 4.23 -1.55 -15.65
N PHE A 55 3.04 -0.98 -15.42
CA PHE A 55 2.08 -1.36 -14.39
C PHE A 55 0.66 -1.46 -14.96
N PRO A 56 0.37 -2.47 -15.81
CA PRO A 56 -0.95 -2.61 -16.41
C PRO A 56 -2.03 -2.88 -15.33
N PRO A 57 -3.25 -2.34 -15.49
CA PRO A 57 -4.37 -2.67 -14.61
C PRO A 57 -4.76 -4.17 -14.75
N PRO A 58 -5.52 -4.72 -13.79
CA PRO A 58 -6.03 -6.08 -13.92
C PRO A 58 -6.93 -6.20 -15.16
N ALA A 59 -6.86 -7.36 -15.83
CA ALA A 59 -7.69 -7.65 -17.00
C ALA A 59 -9.18 -7.75 -16.63
N ASP A 60 -9.47 -8.21 -15.42
CA ASP A 60 -10.79 -8.17 -14.81
C ASP A 60 -10.87 -6.96 -13.87
N ALA A 61 -11.69 -5.98 -14.25
CA ALA A 61 -11.88 -4.74 -13.50
C ALA A 61 -12.79 -4.91 -12.27
N VAL A 62 -13.39 -6.09 -12.07
CA VAL A 62 -14.29 -6.34 -10.95
C VAL A 62 -13.50 -6.86 -9.75
N ASN A 63 -13.44 -6.04 -8.70
CA ASN A 63 -12.95 -6.40 -7.35
C ASN A 63 -11.48 -6.82 -7.22
N ASN A 64 -10.61 -6.50 -8.18
CA ASN A 64 -9.19 -6.86 -8.10
C ASN A 64 -8.27 -5.66 -8.30
N SER A 65 -7.07 -5.74 -7.74
CA SER A 65 -5.95 -4.86 -8.04
C SER A 65 -4.75 -5.70 -8.48
N ASN A 66 -3.90 -5.14 -9.34
CA ASN A 66 -2.58 -5.72 -9.57
C ASN A 66 -1.60 -5.11 -8.58
N MET A 67 -0.85 -5.97 -7.89
CA MET A 67 0.26 -5.55 -7.03
C MET A 67 1.57 -5.90 -7.73
N PHE A 68 2.53 -4.99 -7.68
CA PHE A 68 3.85 -5.19 -8.26
C PHE A 68 4.91 -4.99 -7.20
N GLU A 69 5.63 -6.04 -6.83
CA GLU A 69 6.74 -5.93 -5.88
C GLU A 69 7.89 -5.14 -6.52
N LEU A 70 8.25 -4.03 -5.87
CA LEU A 70 9.30 -3.12 -6.30
C LEU A 70 10.58 -3.31 -5.50
N TRP A 71 10.45 -3.67 -4.23
CA TRP A 71 11.58 -3.87 -3.32
C TRP A 71 11.16 -4.74 -2.13
N ARG A 72 12.06 -5.60 -1.65
CA ARG A 72 11.92 -6.35 -0.40
C ARG A 72 13.24 -6.33 0.36
N SER A 73 13.26 -5.81 1.59
CA SER A 73 14.51 -5.66 2.35
C SER A 73 15.08 -6.98 2.90
N ALA A 74 14.22 -7.98 3.17
CA ALA A 74 14.58 -9.32 3.64
C ALA A 74 13.38 -10.27 3.44
N ALA A 75 13.52 -11.58 3.68
CA ALA A 75 12.42 -12.54 3.58
C ALA A 75 11.17 -12.09 4.37
N ASP A 76 11.38 -11.59 5.60
CA ASP A 76 10.36 -11.03 6.50
C ASP A 76 10.54 -9.51 6.70
N GLY A 77 10.95 -8.80 5.65
CA GLY A 77 11.31 -7.39 5.74
C GLY A 77 10.25 -6.43 5.18
N PRO A 78 10.45 -5.12 5.39
CA PRO A 78 9.69 -4.09 4.71
C PRO A 78 9.65 -4.32 3.20
N THR A 79 8.45 -4.28 2.63
CA THR A 79 8.21 -4.59 1.23
C THR A 79 7.39 -3.48 0.58
N LEU A 80 7.92 -2.94 -0.52
CA LEU A 80 7.31 -1.88 -1.29
C LEU A 80 6.66 -2.44 -2.55
N TYR A 81 5.40 -2.07 -2.75
CA TYR A 81 4.60 -2.45 -3.91
C TYR A 81 4.10 -1.21 -4.66
N ALA A 82 3.94 -1.34 -5.98
CA ALA A 82 3.00 -0.51 -6.72
C ALA A 82 1.65 -1.22 -6.81
N SER A 83 0.57 -0.49 -6.54
CA SER A 83 -0.81 -0.95 -6.63
C SER A 83 -1.52 -0.24 -7.78
N VAL A 84 -2.13 -1.01 -8.67
CA VAL A 84 -2.99 -0.49 -9.74
C VAL A 84 -4.38 -1.07 -9.59
N ALA A 85 -5.35 -0.19 -9.34
CA ALA A 85 -6.73 -0.56 -9.06
C ALA A 85 -7.71 0.10 -10.04
N PRO A 86 -8.77 -0.62 -10.47
CA PRO A 86 -9.82 -0.06 -11.30
C PRO A 86 -10.64 0.99 -10.54
N VAL A 87 -11.21 1.92 -11.29
CA VAL A 87 -12.11 2.94 -10.77
C VAL A 87 -13.34 2.29 -10.14
N GLY A 88 -13.79 2.82 -9.00
CA GLY A 88 -14.95 2.30 -8.29
C GLY A 88 -14.69 1.05 -7.43
N LEU A 89 -13.47 0.49 -7.47
CA LEU A 89 -13.08 -0.59 -6.55
C LEU A 89 -13.31 -0.16 -5.10
N THR A 90 -13.87 -1.05 -4.29
CA THR A 90 -14.02 -0.87 -2.85
C THR A 90 -13.54 -2.09 -2.08
N THR A 91 -13.06 -1.89 -0.86
CA THR A 91 -12.73 -3.01 0.05
C THR A 91 -13.64 -3.01 1.28
N PRO A 92 -13.84 -4.18 1.93
CA PRO A 92 -14.46 -4.21 3.26
C PRO A 92 -13.53 -3.54 4.29
N PRO A 93 -14.05 -3.16 5.48
CA PRO A 93 -13.21 -2.78 6.61
C PRO A 93 -12.22 -3.90 6.92
N HIS A 94 -10.92 -3.59 6.96
CA HIS A 94 -9.86 -4.57 7.19
C HIS A 94 -8.64 -3.94 7.86
N ASN A 95 -7.82 -4.77 8.49
CA ASN A 95 -6.51 -4.40 9.03
C ASN A 95 -5.37 -4.94 8.14
N HIS A 96 -4.13 -4.75 8.60
CA HIS A 96 -2.94 -5.08 7.83
C HIS A 96 -2.10 -6.23 8.40
N GLY A 97 -2.24 -6.53 9.70
CA GLY A 97 -1.39 -7.52 10.39
C GLY A 97 0.07 -7.08 10.54
N THR A 98 0.39 -5.88 10.05
CA THR A 98 1.68 -5.19 10.12
C THR A 98 1.43 -3.70 9.86
N TRP A 99 2.40 -2.82 10.10
CA TRP A 99 2.23 -1.42 9.76
C TRP A 99 2.22 -1.22 8.23
N ALA A 100 1.57 -0.15 7.78
CA ALA A 100 1.43 0.17 6.36
C ALA A 100 1.55 1.69 6.12
N VAL A 101 2.17 2.06 5.00
CA VAL A 101 2.14 3.43 4.46
C VAL A 101 1.70 3.35 3.00
N ILE A 102 0.68 4.13 2.64
CA ILE A 102 0.14 4.21 1.30
C ILE A 102 0.29 5.64 0.79
N ALA A 103 0.88 5.83 -0.41
CA ALA A 103 1.09 7.13 -1.03
C ALA A 103 0.55 7.16 -2.47
N GLY A 104 -0.21 8.20 -2.81
CA GLY A 104 -0.87 8.31 -4.12
C GLY A 104 0.06 8.83 -5.21
N VAL A 105 0.11 8.13 -6.34
CA VAL A 105 0.85 8.54 -7.56
C VAL A 105 -0.09 9.15 -8.60
N ARG A 106 -1.26 8.52 -8.80
CA ARG A 106 -2.30 8.98 -9.74
C ARG A 106 -3.68 8.52 -9.29
N GLY A 107 -4.69 9.36 -9.51
CA GLY A 107 -6.05 9.11 -9.05
C GLY A 107 -6.19 9.38 -7.55
N VAL A 108 -7.36 9.09 -7.00
CA VAL A 108 -7.64 9.29 -5.58
C VAL A 108 -8.29 8.04 -5.01
N GLU A 109 -7.74 7.51 -3.93
CA GLU A 109 -8.35 6.51 -3.09
C GLU A 109 -8.82 7.17 -1.78
N GLU A 110 -10.09 7.00 -1.48
CA GLU A 110 -10.69 7.47 -0.23
C GLU A 110 -10.57 6.36 0.81
N HIS A 111 -9.95 6.67 1.95
CA HIS A 111 -9.87 5.79 3.09
C HIS A 111 -10.91 6.21 4.13
N GLN A 112 -11.80 5.29 4.49
CA GLN A 112 -12.64 5.40 5.68
C GLN A 112 -11.98 4.59 6.80
N CYS A 113 -11.61 5.24 7.89
CA CYS A 113 -11.09 4.59 9.09
C CYS A 113 -12.23 4.17 10.03
N TYR A 114 -11.94 3.15 10.83
CA TYR A 114 -12.88 2.59 11.79
C TYR A 114 -12.20 2.29 13.13
N GLN A 115 -13.00 2.33 14.19
CA GLN A 115 -12.74 1.66 15.46
C GLN A 115 -13.74 0.52 15.63
N ARG A 116 -13.46 -0.40 16.54
CA ARG A 116 -14.42 -1.44 16.94
C ARG A 116 -15.36 -0.87 17.99
N ASP A 117 -16.67 -1.01 17.77
CA ASP A 117 -17.68 -0.67 18.78
C ASP A 117 -17.73 -1.71 19.91
N ALA A 118 -18.67 -1.55 20.85
CA ALA A 118 -18.84 -2.47 21.98
C ALA A 118 -19.18 -3.93 21.57
N ARG A 119 -19.66 -4.15 20.35
CA ARG A 119 -19.95 -5.47 19.77
C ARG A 119 -18.80 -5.99 18.91
N GLY A 120 -17.72 -5.21 18.79
CA GLY A 120 -16.59 -5.49 17.93
C GLY A 120 -16.80 -5.12 16.46
N TYR A 121 -17.89 -4.44 16.11
CA TYR A 121 -18.21 -4.08 14.72
C TYR A 121 -17.52 -2.77 14.30
N PRO A 122 -17.20 -2.59 13.01
CA PRO A 122 -16.54 -1.39 12.53
C PRO A 122 -17.45 -0.16 12.61
N GLN A 123 -17.09 0.78 13.47
CA GLN A 123 -17.70 2.11 13.60
C GLN A 123 -16.79 3.15 12.94
N ALA A 124 -17.33 3.89 11.97
CA ALA A 124 -16.60 4.89 11.21
C ALA A 124 -16.12 6.04 12.12
N THR A 125 -14.85 6.43 11.98
CA THR A 125 -14.24 7.52 12.77
C THR A 125 -13.93 8.73 11.91
N ASN A 126 -13.04 8.56 10.93
CA ASN A 126 -12.54 9.64 10.08
C ASN A 126 -12.35 9.14 8.66
N ARG A 127 -12.27 10.10 7.75
CA ARG A 127 -12.12 9.87 6.31
C ARG A 127 -10.98 10.72 5.79
N MET A 128 -10.20 10.18 4.87
CA MET A 128 -9.11 10.89 4.20
C MET A 128 -9.00 10.45 2.74
N ASN A 129 -8.50 11.35 1.90
CA ASN A 129 -8.23 11.07 0.50
C ASN A 129 -6.72 10.96 0.30
N VAL A 130 -6.29 9.90 -0.38
CA VAL A 130 -4.89 9.67 -0.77
C VAL A 130 -4.83 9.76 -2.28
N GLY A 131 -4.02 10.69 -2.77
CA GLY A 131 -3.78 10.96 -4.19
C GLY A 131 -2.40 11.60 -4.35
N PRO A 132 -2.08 12.21 -5.51
CA PRO A 132 -0.80 12.88 -5.69
C PRO A 132 -0.49 13.87 -4.56
N GLY A 133 0.65 13.66 -3.88
CA GLY A 133 1.10 14.49 -2.75
C GLY A 133 0.42 14.18 -1.40
N GLY A 134 -0.40 13.14 -1.32
CA GLY A 134 -1.01 12.67 -0.08
C GLY A 134 -0.65 11.23 0.25
N SER A 135 -0.70 10.90 1.54
CA SER A 135 -0.47 9.56 2.05
C SER A 135 -1.36 9.23 3.25
N ALA A 136 -1.45 7.95 3.57
CA ALA A 136 -2.05 7.44 4.81
C ALA A 136 -1.11 6.41 5.44
N ALA A 137 -1.13 6.33 6.77
CA ALA A 137 -0.34 5.38 7.54
C ALA A 137 -1.22 4.65 8.56
N PHE A 138 -0.92 3.37 8.75
CA PHE A 138 -1.68 2.47 9.62
C PHE A 138 -0.74 1.64 10.48
N LEU A 139 -1.05 1.53 11.76
CA LEU A 139 -0.53 0.50 12.67
C LEU A 139 -1.19 -0.87 12.38
N PRO A 140 -0.61 -1.99 12.87
CA PRO A 140 -1.06 -3.34 12.51
C PRO A 140 -2.56 -3.61 12.62
N ASP A 141 -3.19 -3.09 13.68
CA ASP A 141 -4.59 -3.31 14.00
C ASP A 141 -5.51 -2.15 13.61
N GLU A 142 -4.98 -1.07 13.02
CA GLU A 142 -5.81 0.04 12.54
C GLU A 142 -6.64 -0.42 11.32
N ILE A 143 -7.94 -0.14 11.36
CA ILE A 143 -8.92 -0.66 10.41
C ILE A 143 -9.30 0.43 9.42
N HIS A 144 -9.31 0.08 8.14
CA HIS A 144 -9.85 0.97 7.11
C HIS A 144 -10.61 0.22 6.01
N SER A 145 -11.30 0.97 5.16
CA SER A 145 -11.77 0.51 3.86
C SER A 145 -11.39 1.55 2.83
N ILE A 146 -11.15 1.13 1.59
CA ILE A 146 -10.88 2.04 0.49
C ILE A 146 -12.05 2.11 -0.48
N ARG A 147 -12.19 3.27 -1.12
CA ARG A 147 -13.02 3.47 -2.33
C ARG A 147 -12.21 4.26 -3.35
N ILE A 148 -12.03 3.69 -4.53
CA ILE A 148 -11.35 4.38 -5.62
C ILE A 148 -12.32 5.35 -6.27
N GLN A 149 -11.98 6.64 -6.23
CA GLN A 149 -12.82 7.72 -6.74
C GLN A 149 -12.94 7.66 -8.28
N PRO A 150 -14.06 8.14 -8.85
CA PRO A 150 -14.21 8.28 -10.30
C PRO A 150 -13.06 9.08 -10.94
N ALA A 151 -12.43 8.50 -11.96
CA ALA A 151 -11.32 9.10 -12.70
C ALA A 151 -11.26 8.55 -14.14
N PRO A 152 -10.63 9.25 -15.09
CA PRO A 152 -10.48 8.77 -16.47
C PRO A 152 -9.45 7.64 -16.62
N ALA A 153 -8.64 7.38 -15.60
CA ALA A 153 -7.61 6.35 -15.59
C ALA A 153 -7.65 5.56 -14.27
N PRO A 154 -7.15 4.31 -14.25
CA PRO A 154 -6.98 3.54 -13.03
C PRO A 154 -6.13 4.27 -11.98
N LEU A 155 -6.41 3.98 -10.71
CA LEU A 155 -5.58 4.40 -9.58
C LEU A 155 -4.17 3.84 -9.75
N PHE A 156 -3.18 4.63 -9.34
CA PHE A 156 -1.83 4.17 -9.04
C PHE A 156 -1.43 4.69 -7.66
N SER A 157 -1.12 3.79 -6.73
CA SER A 157 -0.54 4.11 -5.42
C SER A 157 0.67 3.23 -5.11
N LEU A 158 1.52 3.70 -4.21
CA LEU A 158 2.63 2.94 -3.64
C LEU A 158 2.25 2.48 -2.24
N HIS A 159 2.51 1.22 -1.93
CA HIS A 159 2.20 0.59 -0.65
C HIS A 159 3.47 0.03 -0.04
N LEU A 160 3.89 0.56 1.11
CA LEU A 160 4.97 0.03 1.90
C LEU A 160 4.40 -0.68 3.13
N TYR A 161 4.67 -1.97 3.26
CA TYR A 161 4.27 -2.79 4.40
C TYR A 161 5.48 -3.20 5.22
N GLY A 162 5.31 -3.34 6.53
CA GLY A 162 6.36 -3.86 7.40
C GLY A 162 6.72 -5.32 7.18
N LEU A 163 5.81 -6.10 6.59
CA LEU A 163 5.99 -7.49 6.20
C LEU A 163 5.41 -7.73 4.79
N PRO A 164 5.92 -8.69 4.03
CA PRO A 164 5.30 -9.08 2.77
C PRO A 164 3.95 -9.77 3.01
N PHE A 165 3.04 -9.72 2.04
CA PHE A 165 1.66 -10.18 2.21
C PHE A 165 1.54 -11.64 2.67
N GLU A 166 2.39 -12.52 2.12
CA GLU A 166 2.43 -13.94 2.47
C GLU A 166 2.77 -14.22 3.94
N HIS A 167 3.34 -13.24 4.64
CA HIS A 167 3.73 -13.32 6.05
C HIS A 167 2.85 -12.44 6.96
N THR A 168 1.72 -11.95 6.44
CA THR A 168 0.73 -11.22 7.23
C THR A 168 -0.52 -12.06 7.48
N GLU A 169 -1.04 -11.96 8.69
CA GLU A 169 -2.37 -12.43 9.05
C GLU A 169 -3.29 -11.22 9.21
N ARG A 170 -4.34 -11.17 8.40
CA ARG A 170 -5.21 -10.00 8.28
C ARG A 170 -6.64 -10.38 8.59
N ASP A 171 -7.40 -9.42 9.06
CA ASP A 171 -8.82 -9.55 9.34
C ASP A 171 -9.59 -8.57 8.46
N PHE A 172 -10.67 -9.04 7.83
CA PHE A 172 -11.69 -8.16 7.27
C PHE A 172 -13.05 -8.42 7.91
N PHE A 173 -13.89 -7.40 7.97
CA PHE A 173 -15.25 -7.52 8.45
C PHE A 173 -16.19 -7.87 7.29
N ASP A 174 -16.72 -9.08 7.30
CA ASP A 174 -17.78 -9.49 6.38
C ASP A 174 -19.13 -8.93 6.85
N ARG A 175 -19.73 -8.10 6.01
CA ARG A 175 -21.00 -7.43 6.30
C ARG A 175 -22.20 -8.35 6.15
N GLU A 176 -22.07 -9.47 5.45
CA GLU A 176 -23.16 -10.43 5.29
C GLU A 176 -23.28 -11.32 6.54
N SER A 177 -22.18 -11.96 6.94
CA SER A 177 -22.17 -12.81 8.14
C SER A 177 -21.99 -12.06 9.46
N LEU A 178 -21.65 -10.76 9.40
CA LEU A 178 -21.34 -9.90 10.55
C LEU A 178 -20.19 -10.45 11.42
N LYS A 179 -19.16 -10.99 10.77
CA LYS A 179 -18.00 -11.61 11.40
C LYS A 179 -16.69 -11.02 10.90
N TRP A 180 -15.68 -11.07 11.75
CA TRP A 180 -14.29 -10.87 11.34
C TRP A 180 -13.75 -12.17 10.77
N ILE A 181 -13.26 -12.11 9.54
CA ILE A 181 -12.68 -13.24 8.81
C ILE A 181 -11.18 -13.01 8.73
N ARG A 182 -10.43 -13.93 9.36
CA ARG A 182 -8.97 -14.03 9.28
C ARG A 182 -8.58 -14.63 7.94
N TYR A 183 -7.64 -14.00 7.25
CA TYR A 183 -7.12 -14.46 5.97
C TYR A 183 -5.66 -14.08 5.77
N SER A 184 -4.95 -14.89 5.00
CA SER A 184 -3.67 -14.50 4.42
C SER A 184 -3.95 -13.82 3.09
N ALA A 185 -3.59 -12.55 2.95
CA ALA A 185 -3.77 -11.85 1.69
C ALA A 185 -2.92 -12.49 0.60
N ARG A 186 -3.57 -12.84 -0.52
CA ARG A 186 -2.91 -13.35 -1.72
C ARG A 186 -3.25 -12.46 -2.92
N PRO A 187 -2.81 -11.19 -2.92
CA PRO A 187 -3.04 -10.34 -4.09
C PRO A 187 -2.31 -10.91 -5.30
N ASN A 188 -2.71 -10.49 -6.50
CA ASN A 188 -1.99 -10.83 -7.72
C ASN A 188 -0.65 -10.09 -7.77
N ILE A 189 0.36 -10.62 -7.06
CA ILE A 189 1.70 -10.03 -6.97
C ILE A 189 2.51 -10.42 -8.21
N ARG A 190 3.02 -9.41 -8.90
CA ARG A 190 3.93 -9.54 -10.04
C ARG A 190 5.28 -8.94 -9.68
N ARG A 191 6.37 -9.53 -10.16
CA ARG A 191 7.71 -8.91 -10.07
C ARG A 191 8.01 -8.24 -11.40
N ILE A 192 8.47 -6.99 -11.35
CA ILE A 192 8.74 -6.21 -12.58
C ILE A 192 10.15 -6.45 -13.12
N ASP A 193 11.10 -6.87 -12.29
CA ASP A 193 12.46 -7.23 -12.71
C ASP A 193 13.02 -8.38 -11.84
N PRO A 194 13.61 -9.45 -12.40
CA PRO A 194 14.21 -10.55 -11.63
C PRO A 194 15.55 -10.19 -10.95
N GLU A 195 16.20 -9.11 -11.38
CA GLU A 195 17.57 -8.73 -10.96
C GLU A 195 17.61 -7.75 -9.76
N SER A 196 16.49 -7.50 -9.08
CA SER A 196 16.38 -6.42 -8.07
C SER A 196 16.85 -6.79 -6.66
N ASN A 197 17.40 -7.98 -6.43
CA ASN A 197 17.64 -8.50 -5.08
C ASN A 197 19.10 -8.55 -4.62
N ASP A 198 20.06 -8.10 -5.41
CA ASP A 198 21.45 -8.06 -4.96
C ASP A 198 21.72 -6.74 -4.21
N ALA A 199 21.53 -6.83 -2.89
CA ALA A 199 22.10 -5.93 -1.89
C ALA A 199 23.61 -6.19 -1.73
#